data_AF-A0A3A9ZFM9-F1
#
_entry.id   AF-A0A3A9ZFM9-F1
#
_cell.length_a   1.000
_cell.length_b   1.000
_cell.length_c   1.000
_cell.angle_alpha   90.00
_cell.angle_beta   90.00
_cell.angle_gamma   90.00
#
_symmetry.space_group_name_H-M   'P 1'
#
loop_
_entity.id
_entity.type
_entity.pdbx_description
1 polymer ?
#
loop_
_entity_poly.entity_id
_entity_poly.type
_entity_poly.pdbx_seq_one_letter_code
_entity_poly.pdbx_strand_id
1 'polypeptide(L)'
;MRRGRRGVAAGTAVVVAGAAVTLAVLNWVVGLAADRQEISVGGVSPEALSVGAYCGGGVLGAFLLLCGILLVRIAVLDRAPGRAARAALVAAAVLHALLGALAVGLVGWPAFLLLMLVFSLLMLTLTLYPPPPDGAAAG
;
A
#
# COMPACT_ATOMS: atom_id res chain seq x y z
N MET A 1 23.75 3.18 12.92
CA MET A 1 22.45 2.48 12.70
C MET A 1 21.21 3.39 12.66
N ARG A 2 21.07 4.40 13.54
CA ARG A 2 19.88 5.29 13.58
C ARG A 2 19.57 6.04 12.26
N ARG A 3 20.57 6.58 11.56
CA ARG A 3 20.37 7.24 10.25
C ARG A 3 19.84 6.28 9.18
N GLY A 4 20.30 5.02 9.19
CA GLY A 4 19.87 4.00 8.23
C GLY A 4 18.38 3.66 8.34
N ARG A 5 17.88 3.38 9.55
CA ARG A 5 16.45 3.04 9.74
C ARG A 5 15.49 4.19 9.43
N ARG A 6 15.89 5.43 9.64
CA ARG A 6 15.09 6.61 9.26
C ARG A 6 15.04 6.77 7.75
N GLY A 7 16.18 6.58 7.07
CA GLY A 7 16.25 6.57 5.61
C GLY A 7 15.37 5.48 5.00
N VAL A 8 15.38 4.26 5.55
CA VAL A 8 14.50 3.17 5.11
C VAL A 8 13.02 3.54 5.29
N ALA A 9 12.63 4.05 6.46
CA ALA A 9 11.23 4.45 6.70
C ALA A 9 10.79 5.58 5.75
N ALA A 10 11.65 6.57 5.50
CA ALA A 10 11.37 7.66 4.56
C ALA A 10 11.27 7.15 3.11
N GLY A 11 12.19 6.30 2.67
CA GLY A 11 12.15 5.68 1.34
C GLY A 11 10.90 4.83 1.15
N THR A 12 10.54 4.03 2.17
CA THR A 12 9.29 3.24 2.17
C THR A 12 8.08 4.16 2.06
N ALA A 13 8.06 5.29 2.77
CA ALA A 13 6.95 6.25 2.68
C ALA A 13 6.77 6.81 1.27
N VAL A 14 7.87 7.19 0.60
CA VAL A 14 7.84 7.70 -0.77
C VAL A 14 7.31 6.65 -1.73
N VAL A 15 7.83 5.42 -1.66
CA VAL A 15 7.41 4.33 -2.54
C VAL A 15 5.94 3.96 -2.33
N VAL A 16 5.48 3.89 -1.08
CA VAL A 16 4.07 3.60 -0.75
C VAL A 16 3.14 4.72 -1.19
N ALA A 17 3.53 5.99 -1.01
CA ALA A 17 2.76 7.13 -1.51
C ALA A 17 2.70 7.14 -3.04
N GLY A 18 3.81 6.82 -3.71
CA GLY A 18 3.83 6.63 -5.17
C GLY A 18 2.85 5.55 -5.62
N ALA A 19 2.85 4.38 -4.94
CA ALA A 19 1.91 3.30 -5.21
C ALA A 19 0.45 3.73 -5.00
N ALA A 20 0.16 4.54 -3.97
CA ALA A 20 -1.17 5.09 -3.73
C ALA A 20 -1.65 5.94 -4.91
N VAL A 21 -0.78 6.83 -5.42
CA VAL A 21 -1.08 7.66 -6.59
C VAL A 21 -1.26 6.80 -7.84
N THR A 22 -0.37 5.86 -8.09
CA THR A 22 -0.46 4.95 -9.24
C THR A 22 -1.76 4.17 -9.24
N LEU A 23 -2.16 3.59 -8.11
CA LEU A 23 -3.40 2.83 -7.99
C LEU A 23 -4.64 3.71 -8.13
N ALA A 24 -4.62 4.92 -7.56
CA ALA A 24 -5.73 5.87 -7.68
C ALA A 24 -5.91 6.32 -9.14
N VAL A 25 -4.83 6.70 -9.82
CA VAL A 25 -4.86 7.12 -11.23
C VAL A 25 -5.27 5.97 -12.14
N LEU A 26 -4.72 4.77 -11.92
CA LEU A 26 -5.08 3.59 -12.73
C LEU A 26 -6.57 3.29 -12.63
N ASN A 27 -7.11 3.23 -11.41
CA ASN A 27 -8.52 2.98 -11.19
C ASN A 27 -9.42 4.10 -11.71
N TRP A 28 -8.98 5.36 -11.59
CA TRP A 28 -9.68 6.49 -12.18
C TRP A 28 -9.80 6.35 -13.70
N VAL A 29 -8.71 5.99 -14.38
CA VAL A 29 -8.70 5.78 -15.83
C VAL A 29 -9.60 4.60 -16.21
N VAL A 30 -9.56 3.49 -15.45
CA VAL A 30 -10.43 2.34 -15.68
C VAL A 30 -11.90 2.71 -15.51
N GLY A 31 -12.24 3.45 -14.45
CA GLY A 31 -13.60 3.92 -14.23
C GLY A 31 -14.08 4.83 -15.36
N LEU A 32 -13.26 5.80 -15.76
CA LEU A 32 -13.58 6.72 -16.84
C LEU A 32 -13.76 5.99 -18.17
N ALA A 33 -12.90 5.00 -18.45
CA ALA A 33 -13.00 4.20 -19.67
C ALA A 33 -14.27 3.35 -19.67
N ALA A 34 -14.60 2.69 -18.55
CA ALA A 34 -15.81 1.91 -18.39
C ALA A 34 -17.08 2.77 -18.61
N ASP A 35 -17.13 3.98 -18.04
CA ASP A 35 -18.24 4.93 -18.21
C ASP A 35 -18.36 5.44 -19.66
N ARG A 36 -17.23 5.80 -20.28
CA ARG A 36 -17.21 6.50 -21.58
C ARG A 36 -17.30 5.57 -22.78
N GLN A 37 -16.92 4.30 -22.62
CA GLN A 37 -16.76 3.35 -23.71
C GLN A 37 -17.65 2.12 -23.53
N GLU A 38 -18.53 2.12 -22.52
CA GLU A 38 -19.44 1.01 -22.19
C GLU A 38 -18.74 -0.36 -22.17
N ILE A 39 -17.53 -0.40 -21.61
CA ILE A 39 -16.68 -1.59 -21.65
C ILE A 39 -17.21 -2.62 -20.65
N SER A 40 -17.68 -3.75 -21.15
CA SER A 40 -17.98 -4.94 -20.34
C SER A 40 -16.77 -5.86 -20.29
N VAL A 41 -16.45 -6.37 -19.10
CA VAL A 41 -15.35 -7.33 -18.89
C VAL A 41 -15.92 -8.57 -18.22
N GLY A 42 -15.82 -9.72 -18.89
CA GLY A 42 -16.26 -11.00 -18.34
C GLY A 42 -17.76 -11.06 -17.98
N GLY A 43 -18.60 -10.25 -18.63
CA GLY A 43 -20.04 -10.14 -18.35
C GLY A 43 -20.40 -9.20 -17.20
N VAL A 44 -19.42 -8.54 -16.58
CA VAL A 44 -19.66 -7.46 -15.61
C VAL A 44 -20.15 -6.22 -16.37
N SER A 45 -21.25 -5.63 -15.93
CA SER A 45 -21.80 -4.43 -16.56
C SER A 45 -20.81 -3.25 -16.45
N PRO A 46 -20.76 -2.34 -17.44
CA PRO A 46 -19.86 -1.19 -17.41
C PRO A 46 -20.02 -0.33 -16.16
N GLU A 47 -21.26 -0.14 -15.69
CA GLU A 47 -21.58 0.61 -14.47
C GLU A 47 -21.02 -0.04 -13.21
N ALA A 48 -21.17 -1.37 -13.07
CA ALA A 48 -20.58 -2.07 -11.93
C ALA A 48 -19.05 -2.02 -11.96
N LEU A 49 -18.46 -2.09 -13.15
CA LEU A 49 -17.02 -1.97 -13.35
C LEU A 49 -16.51 -0.56 -13.00
N SER A 50 -17.22 0.50 -13.41
CA SER A 50 -16.80 1.88 -13.16
C SER A 50 -16.93 2.27 -11.69
N VAL A 51 -18.07 1.96 -11.06
CA VAL A 51 -18.27 2.16 -9.61
C VAL A 51 -17.22 1.38 -8.82
N GLY A 52 -17.01 0.11 -9.19
CA GLY A 52 -15.99 -0.73 -8.57
C GLY A 52 -14.58 -0.13 -8.69
N ALA A 53 -14.23 0.39 -9.85
CA ALA A 53 -12.93 1.04 -10.08
C ALA A 53 -12.79 2.31 -9.24
N TYR A 54 -13.76 3.23 -9.27
CA TYR A 54 -13.66 4.46 -8.47
C TYR A 54 -13.61 4.19 -6.97
N CYS A 55 -14.49 3.32 -6.46
CA CYS A 55 -14.49 2.94 -5.05
C CYS A 55 -13.20 2.21 -4.66
N GLY A 56 -12.77 1.24 -5.47
CA GLY A 56 -11.54 0.48 -5.25
C GLY A 56 -10.31 1.39 -5.24
N GLY A 57 -10.18 2.27 -6.24
CA GLY A 57 -9.12 3.26 -6.32
C GLY A 57 -9.10 4.23 -5.15
N GLY A 58 -10.27 4.75 -4.77
CA GLY A 58 -10.42 5.66 -3.63
C GLY A 58 -10.03 5.01 -2.30
N VAL A 59 -10.55 3.81 -2.01
CA VAL A 59 -10.29 3.09 -0.76
C VAL A 59 -8.83 2.65 -0.66
N LEU A 60 -8.28 1.99 -1.70
CA LEU A 60 -6.87 1.59 -1.69
C LEU A 60 -5.95 2.80 -1.63
N GLY A 61 -6.22 3.83 -2.43
CA GLY A 61 -5.42 5.06 -2.47
C GLY A 61 -5.39 5.75 -1.10
N ALA A 62 -6.55 5.94 -0.47
CA ALA A 62 -6.65 6.54 0.86
C ALA A 62 -5.94 5.71 1.94
N PHE A 63 -6.13 4.38 1.91
CA PHE A 63 -5.47 3.47 2.85
C PHE A 63 -3.94 3.50 2.72
N LEU A 64 -3.41 3.46 1.50
CA LEU A 64 -1.98 3.53 1.26
C LEU A 64 -1.40 4.91 1.57
N LEU A 65 -2.14 5.99 1.30
CA LEU A 65 -1.73 7.34 1.70
C LEU A 65 -1.64 7.47 3.22
N LEU A 66 -2.62 6.92 3.95
CA LEU A 66 -2.56 6.83 5.41
C LEU A 66 -1.30 6.08 5.86
N CYS A 67 -0.98 4.94 5.25
CA CYS A 67 0.24 4.19 5.54
C CYS A 67 1.51 5.00 5.25
N GLY A 68 1.56 5.74 4.13
CA GLY A 68 2.65 6.66 3.81
C GLY A 68 2.83 7.73 4.89
N ILE A 69 1.74 8.34 5.36
CA ILE A 69 1.78 9.33 6.45
C ILE A 69 2.31 8.69 7.74
N LEU A 70 1.88 7.48 8.08
CA LEU A 70 2.40 6.74 9.24
C LEU A 70 3.92 6.51 9.13
N LEU A 71 4.43 6.13 7.96
CA LEU A 71 5.85 5.93 7.70
C LEU A 71 6.65 7.23 7.80
N VAL A 72 6.11 8.35 7.30
CA VAL A 72 6.70 9.69 7.50
C VAL A 72 6.80 9.99 8.99
N ARG A 73 5.74 9.76 9.77
CA ARG A 73 5.79 9.97 11.23
C ARG A 73 6.84 9.10 11.90
N ILE A 74 6.97 7.82 11.51
CA ILE A 74 8.03 6.93 12.03
C ILE A 74 9.42 7.48 11.69
N ALA A 75 9.64 7.92 10.45
CA ALA A 75 10.93 8.46 10.00
C ALA A 75 11.31 9.78 10.71
N VAL A 76 10.32 10.65 10.94
CA VAL A 76 10.53 11.95 11.60
C VAL A 76 10.73 11.77 13.10
N LEU A 77 9.84 11.03 13.77
CA LEU A 77 9.85 10.85 15.22
C LEU A 77 10.86 9.78 15.69
N ASP A 78 11.38 8.95 14.78
CA ASP A 78 12.29 7.83 15.06
C ASP A 78 11.79 6.90 16.19
N ARG A 79 10.46 6.78 16.28
CA ARG A 79 9.75 6.03 17.32
C ARG A 79 8.97 4.89 16.68
N ALA A 80 8.95 3.74 17.36
CA ALA A 80 8.19 2.58 16.91
C ALA A 80 6.69 2.90 16.77
N PRO A 81 6.01 2.35 15.74
CA PRO A 81 4.57 2.55 15.58
C PRO A 81 3.79 1.89 16.72
N GLY A 82 2.71 2.53 17.15
CA GLY A 82 1.73 1.91 18.04
C GLY A 82 0.99 0.75 17.35
N ARG A 83 0.23 -0.04 18.13
CA ARG A 83 -0.44 -1.27 17.66
C ARG A 83 -1.30 -1.07 16.41
N ALA A 84 -2.15 -0.05 16.40
CA ALA A 84 -3.03 0.23 15.25
C ALA A 84 -2.23 0.61 13.97
N ALA A 85 -1.22 1.47 14.11
CA ALA A 85 -0.35 1.85 12.99
C ALA A 85 0.41 0.63 12.46
N ARG A 86 0.88 -0.24 13.36
CA ARG A 86 1.55 -1.49 12.98
C ARG A 86 0.62 -2.43 12.22
N ALA A 87 -0.62 -2.61 12.69
CA ALA A 87 -1.62 -3.42 12.02
C ALA A 87 -1.92 -2.90 10.60
N ALA A 88 -2.07 -1.58 10.43
CA ALA A 88 -2.27 -0.97 9.12
C ALA A 88 -1.08 -1.22 8.17
N LEU A 89 0.16 -1.06 8.64
CA LEU A 89 1.35 -1.32 7.83
C LEU A 89 1.50 -2.81 7.47
N VAL A 90 1.14 -3.73 8.37
CA VAL A 90 1.10 -5.17 8.07
C VAL A 90 0.02 -5.46 7.03
N ALA A 91 -1.17 -4.89 7.16
CA ALA A 91 -2.24 -5.04 6.17
C ALA A 91 -1.81 -4.51 4.79
N ALA A 92 -1.09 -3.39 4.74
CA ALA A 92 -0.51 -2.88 3.50
C ALA A 92 0.53 -3.84 2.91
N ALA A 93 1.38 -4.45 3.75
CA ALA A 93 2.34 -5.45 3.28
C ALA A 93 1.63 -6.69 2.70
N VAL A 94 0.64 -7.22 3.40
CA VAL A 94 -0.18 -8.36 2.93
C VAL A 94 -0.87 -8.01 1.60
N LEU A 95 -1.45 -6.82 1.49
CA LEU A 95 -2.05 -6.35 0.23
C LEU A 95 -1.04 -6.39 -0.93
N HIS A 96 0.17 -5.88 -0.74
CA HIS A 96 1.22 -5.92 -1.78
C HIS A 96 1.67 -7.34 -2.11
N ALA A 97 1.72 -8.24 -1.11
CA ALA A 97 2.04 -9.64 -1.34
C ALA A 97 0.97 -10.34 -2.21
N LEU A 98 -0.31 -10.13 -1.89
CA LEU A 98 -1.44 -10.68 -2.66
C LEU A 98 -1.47 -10.10 -4.08
N LEU A 99 -1.33 -8.77 -4.22
CA LEU A 99 -1.25 -8.13 -5.53
C LEU A 99 -0.04 -8.63 -6.33
N GLY A 100 1.10 -8.85 -5.67
CA GLY A 100 2.29 -9.39 -6.31
C GLY A 100 2.06 -10.78 -6.88
N ALA A 101 1.44 -11.67 -6.09
CA ALA A 101 1.10 -13.02 -6.55
C ALA A 101 0.20 -13.00 -7.80
N LEU A 102 -0.81 -12.13 -7.81
CA LEU A 102 -1.69 -11.96 -8.98
C LEU A 102 -0.97 -11.32 -10.17
N ALA A 103 -0.04 -10.39 -9.92
CA ALA A 103 0.67 -9.67 -10.95
C ALA A 103 1.52 -10.59 -11.84
N VAL A 104 2.05 -11.70 -11.32
CA VAL A 104 2.84 -12.66 -12.13
C VAL A 104 2.03 -13.19 -13.31
N GLY A 105 0.75 -13.49 -13.11
CA GLY A 105 -0.14 -14.03 -14.15
C GLY A 105 -0.89 -12.97 -14.96
N LEU A 106 -1.25 -11.83 -14.35
CA LEU A 106 -2.13 -10.84 -14.97
C LEU A 106 -1.40 -9.65 -15.61
N VAL A 107 -0.19 -9.31 -15.14
CA VAL A 107 0.51 -8.07 -15.52
C VAL A 107 1.93 -8.34 -16.02
N GLY A 108 2.64 -9.26 -15.37
CA GLY A 108 3.99 -9.70 -15.69
C GLY A 108 5.01 -9.48 -14.57
N TRP A 109 6.21 -10.00 -14.80
CA TRP A 109 7.32 -10.01 -13.85
C TRP A 109 7.74 -8.63 -13.31
N PRO A 110 7.82 -7.55 -14.10
CA PRO A 110 8.23 -6.25 -13.58
C PRO A 110 7.30 -5.71 -12.48
N ALA A 111 5.99 -5.87 -12.64
CA ALA A 111 5.00 -5.46 -11.65
C ALA A 111 5.14 -6.27 -10.36
N PHE A 112 5.35 -7.59 -10.48
CA PHE A 112 5.64 -8.45 -9.34
C PHE A 112 6.87 -7.99 -8.56
N LEU A 113 7.99 -7.72 -9.24
CA LEU A 113 9.22 -7.28 -8.60
C LEU A 113 9.04 -5.95 -7.86
N LEU A 114 8.31 -5.00 -8.45
CA LEU A 114 8.01 -3.73 -7.82
C LEU A 114 7.15 -3.92 -6.56
N LEU A 115 6.10 -4.76 -6.62
CA LEU A 115 5.25 -5.06 -5.47
C LEU A 115 6.02 -5.77 -4.35
N MET A 116 6.91 -6.70 -4.70
CA MET A 116 7.78 -7.37 -3.73
C MET A 116 8.82 -6.45 -3.11
N LEU A 117 9.31 -5.45 -3.86
CA LEU A 117 10.16 -4.40 -3.32
C LEU A 117 9.42 -3.59 -2.25
N VAL A 118 8.16 -3.18 -2.52
CA VAL A 118 7.36 -2.44 -1.52
C VAL A 118 7.09 -3.29 -0.29
N PHE A 119 6.68 -4.55 -0.47
CA PHE A 119 6.49 -5.51 0.62
C PHE A 119 7.75 -5.64 1.49
N SER A 120 8.91 -5.80 0.85
CA SER A 120 10.20 -5.97 1.53
C SER A 120 10.57 -4.73 2.32
N LEU A 121 10.33 -3.52 1.77
CA LEU A 121 10.58 -2.25 2.45
C LEU A 121 9.66 -2.05 3.67
N LEU A 122 8.39 -2.44 3.57
CA LEU A 122 7.46 -2.44 4.70
C LEU A 122 7.91 -3.39 5.80
N MET A 123 8.28 -4.62 5.45
CA MET A 123 8.78 -5.61 6.42
C MET A 123 10.10 -5.17 7.06
N LEU A 124 11.03 -4.63 6.27
CA LEU A 124 12.29 -4.10 6.78
C LEU A 124 12.03 -2.95 7.76
N THR A 125 11.12 -2.03 7.43
CA THR A 125 10.72 -0.96 8.35
C THR A 125 10.13 -1.52 9.64
N LEU A 126 9.20 -2.46 9.57
CA LEU A 126 8.59 -3.08 10.76
C LEU A 126 9.58 -3.86 11.62
N THR A 127 10.63 -4.41 11.02
CA THR A 127 11.72 -5.13 11.70
C THR A 127 12.67 -4.15 12.40
N LEU A 128 12.98 -3.02 11.76
CA LEU A 128 13.83 -1.97 12.33
C LEU A 128 13.14 -1.18 13.46
N TYR A 129 11.81 -1.20 13.51
CA TYR A 129 10.99 -0.59 14.55
C TYR A 129 10.10 -1.65 15.23
N PRO A 130 10.69 -2.51 16.09
CA PRO A 130 9.99 -3.60 16.75
C PRO A 130 8.89 -3.09 17.70
N PRO A 131 7.87 -3.91 17.99
CA PRO A 131 6.83 -3.56 18.95
C PRO A 131 7.43 -3.37 20.36
N PRO A 132 6.79 -2.56 21.22
CA PRO A 132 7.16 -2.50 22.64
C PRO A 132 7.03 -3.90 23.27
N PRO A 133 7.91 -4.29 24.21
CA PRO A 133 7.81 -5.57 24.90
C PRO A 133 6.45 -5.71 25.58
N ASP A 134 5.84 -6.88 25.43
CA ASP A 134 4.52 -7.20 26.00
C ASP A 134 4.61 -7.14 27.53
N GLY A 135 4.11 -6.05 28.11
CA GLY A 135 4.18 -5.77 29.56
C GLY A 135 4.15 -4.28 29.92
N ALA A 136 4.50 -3.39 29.00
CA ALA A 136 4.51 -1.93 29.24
C ALA A 136 3.13 -1.24 29.10
N ALA A 137 2.05 -2.00 28.87
CA ALA A 137 0.69 -1.48 28.65
C ALA A 137 -0.28 -1.77 29.81
N ALA A 138 0.23 -2.10 30.99
CA ALA A 138 -0.55 -2.32 32.21
C ALA A 138 -0.18 -1.32 33.34
N GLY A 139 0.12 -0.07 32.97
CA GLY A 139 0.38 1.03 33.91
C GLY A 139 -0.30 2.31 33.45
#